data_AF-G5K0B1-F1
#
_entry.id   AF-G5K0B1-F1
#
_cell.length_a   1.000
_cell.length_b   1.000
_cell.length_c   1.000
_cell.angle_alpha   90.00
_cell.angle_beta   90.00
_cell.angle_gamma   90.00
#
_symmetry.space_group_name_H-M   'P 1'
#
loop_
_entity.id
_entity.type
_entity.pdbx_description
1 polymer ?
#
loop_
_entity_poly.entity_id
_entity_poly.type
_entity_poly.pdbx_seq_one_letter_code
_entity_poly.pdbx_strand_id
1 'polypeptide(L)'
;MTNSNPNIAKNFLSLMEDEFAFCHFLMMLTWKRQAFRPYLPYSAQFDHIKPLFIYPKIIHFSKEYLETSLPFSFDQLDYDYLFLVYCTNTNFFCGHLWNEKEREKVCQLVATKTDIAYLIPSFKAFLGSNLSTSLPFLEAMMTLFRKCLFNLQSLIPEEDDLEAFRHSPHSLLYHETEAIIKKWMIDRDDRGDIAPKHLSLLTHQIAYLIEAEMTPLSIIICATNQAHLHVTQSWLQKALPKAPIQLHTLNLIRQEMTPCHQKNPLLILADQKHLPYLKACYSSKEHRFLTFSFEHRDYYLPFIQSAIQEHVKKHYANHIKQLIPSDYTALELPTHNDVILDKR
;
A
#
# COMPACT_ATOMS: atom_id res chain seq x y z
N MET A 1 2.93 -10.43 -9.54
CA MET A 1 3.67 -11.44 -10.34
C MET A 1 5.16 -11.18 -10.21
N THR A 2 5.87 -12.00 -9.43
CA THR A 2 7.32 -12.15 -9.50
C THR A 2 7.62 -13.60 -9.13
N ASN A 3 7.78 -14.44 -10.15
CA ASN A 3 8.39 -15.77 -10.00
C ASN A 3 9.84 -15.53 -9.57
N SER A 4 10.21 -15.88 -8.33
CA SER A 4 11.61 -15.83 -7.92
C SER A 4 12.38 -16.91 -8.71
N ASN A 5 13.27 -16.45 -9.59
CA ASN A 5 14.10 -17.28 -10.44
C ASN A 5 15.16 -18.01 -9.57
N PRO A 6 15.28 -19.34 -9.62
CA PRO A 6 16.28 -20.09 -8.84
C PRO A 6 17.74 -19.74 -9.19
N ASN A 7 17.97 -19.00 -10.30
CA ASN A 7 19.28 -18.49 -10.70
C ASN A 7 19.72 -17.19 -9.98
N ILE A 8 18.91 -16.63 -9.09
CA ILE A 8 19.28 -15.47 -8.24
C ILE A 8 20.08 -15.95 -7.02
N ALA A 9 21.09 -16.79 -7.24
CA ALA A 9 21.87 -17.41 -6.18
C ALA A 9 23.35 -17.00 -6.34
N LYS A 10 23.91 -16.40 -5.29
CA LYS A 10 25.26 -15.82 -5.17
C LYS A 10 25.51 -14.44 -5.80
N ASN A 11 25.53 -14.28 -7.11
CA ASN A 11 25.97 -13.01 -7.73
C ASN A 11 25.06 -11.81 -7.43
N PHE A 12 23.80 -12.07 -7.08
CA PHE A 12 22.84 -11.05 -6.69
C PHE A 12 22.97 -10.62 -5.22
N LEU A 13 23.46 -11.51 -4.35
CA LEU A 13 23.65 -11.21 -2.92
C LEU A 13 24.80 -10.21 -2.71
N SER A 14 25.86 -10.30 -3.53
CA SER A 14 26.96 -9.32 -3.54
C SER A 14 26.58 -7.95 -4.11
N LEU A 15 25.44 -7.84 -4.81
CA LEU A 15 24.93 -6.58 -5.35
C LEU A 15 23.99 -5.86 -4.37
N MET A 16 23.60 -6.52 -3.26
CA MET A 16 22.58 -6.07 -2.31
C MET A 16 23.17 -5.91 -0.89
N GLU A 17 24.48 -5.71 -0.78
CA GLU A 17 25.19 -5.69 0.51
C GLU A 17 24.64 -4.60 1.46
N ASP A 18 24.27 -3.44 0.91
CA ASP A 18 23.75 -2.31 1.69
C ASP A 18 22.28 -2.51 2.12
N GLU A 19 21.41 -3.04 1.26
CA GLU A 19 19.99 -3.28 1.56
C GLU A 19 19.78 -4.37 2.63
N PHE A 20 20.72 -5.32 2.75
CA PHE A 20 20.69 -6.36 3.77
C PHE A 20 21.63 -6.11 4.94
N ALA A 21 22.26 -4.93 5.02
CA ALA A 21 23.27 -4.64 6.04
C ALA A 21 22.75 -4.89 7.46
N PHE A 22 21.52 -4.46 7.78
CA PHE A 22 20.89 -4.71 9.08
C PHE A 22 20.76 -6.21 9.39
N CYS A 23 20.24 -6.99 8.43
CA CYS A 23 20.10 -8.44 8.56
C CYS A 23 21.48 -9.10 8.73
N HIS A 24 22.48 -8.70 7.95
CA HIS A 24 23.86 -9.19 8.07
C HIS A 24 24.48 -8.85 9.43
N PHE A 25 24.29 -7.64 9.94
CA PHE A 25 24.76 -7.26 11.28
C PHE A 25 24.10 -8.13 12.35
N LEU A 26 22.79 -8.33 12.30
CA LEU A 26 22.09 -9.20 13.25
C LEU A 26 22.56 -10.65 13.16
N MET A 27 22.81 -11.17 11.96
CA MET A 27 23.37 -12.51 11.75
C MET A 27 24.78 -12.62 12.33
N MET A 28 25.67 -11.64 12.11
CA MET A 28 27.02 -11.62 12.69
C MET A 28 26.99 -11.56 14.23
N LEU A 29 26.02 -10.85 14.81
CA LEU A 29 25.85 -10.79 16.26
C LEU A 29 25.57 -12.15 16.89
N THR A 30 25.08 -13.14 16.14
CA THR A 30 24.94 -14.53 16.63
C THR A 30 26.24 -15.07 17.22
N TRP A 31 27.40 -14.72 16.64
CA TRP A 31 28.68 -15.09 17.22
C TRP A 31 28.94 -14.41 18.56
N LYS A 32 28.69 -13.10 18.67
CA LYS A 32 28.85 -12.38 19.94
C LYS A 32 27.91 -12.90 21.03
N ARG A 33 26.71 -13.36 20.67
CA ARG A 33 25.73 -13.93 21.60
C ARG A 33 26.25 -15.18 22.31
N GLN A 34 27.18 -15.94 21.73
CA GLN A 34 27.79 -17.08 22.42
C GLN A 34 28.58 -16.68 23.67
N ALA A 35 29.24 -15.52 23.64
CA ALA A 35 30.03 -15.04 24.77
C ALA A 35 29.16 -14.47 25.91
N PHE A 36 28.04 -13.84 25.56
CA PHE A 36 27.21 -13.10 26.52
C PHE A 36 25.89 -13.80 26.88
N ARG A 37 25.47 -14.80 26.10
CA ARG A 37 24.20 -15.54 26.21
C ARG A 37 23.00 -14.67 26.57
N PRO A 38 22.69 -13.62 25.78
CA PRO A 38 21.56 -12.76 26.07
C PRO A 38 20.24 -13.53 25.97
N TYR A 39 19.41 -13.34 26.98
CA TYR A 39 18.08 -13.94 27.08
C TYR A 39 17.14 -13.44 25.98
N LEU A 40 16.41 -14.35 25.34
CA LEU A 40 15.29 -14.01 24.47
C LEU A 40 14.00 -14.12 25.30
N PRO A 41 13.20 -13.04 25.43
CA PRO A 41 11.96 -13.10 26.18
C PRO A 41 10.97 -14.09 25.57
N TYR A 42 10.13 -14.66 26.41
CA TYR A 42 9.04 -15.52 25.95
C TYR A 42 8.00 -14.72 25.16
N SER A 43 7.53 -15.28 24.04
CA SER A 43 6.43 -14.72 23.26
C SER A 43 5.59 -15.85 22.65
N ALA A 44 4.32 -15.95 23.07
CA ALA A 44 3.40 -16.95 22.56
C ALA A 44 3.17 -16.79 21.03
N GLN A 45 3.15 -15.54 20.55
CA GLN A 45 2.99 -15.24 19.13
C GLN A 45 4.18 -15.71 18.30
N PHE A 46 5.39 -15.60 18.87
CA PHE A 46 6.60 -16.11 18.25
C PHE A 46 6.58 -17.64 18.16
N ASP A 47 6.14 -18.32 19.22
CA ASP A 47 5.98 -19.77 19.20
C ASP A 47 4.91 -20.24 18.22
N HIS A 48 3.85 -19.46 18.00
CA HIS A 48 2.83 -19.77 17.00
C HIS A 48 3.34 -19.72 15.55
N ILE A 49 4.35 -18.91 15.25
CA ILE A 49 4.92 -18.83 13.89
C ILE A 49 6.10 -19.80 13.66
N LYS A 50 6.68 -20.41 14.71
CA LYS A 50 7.76 -21.41 14.56
C LYS A 50 7.38 -22.66 13.77
N PRO A 51 6.13 -23.18 13.77
CA PRO A 51 5.75 -24.33 12.95
C PRO A 51 5.78 -24.09 11.43
N LEU A 52 5.99 -22.85 10.99
CA LEU A 52 6.11 -22.53 9.56
C LEU A 52 7.32 -23.23 8.95
N PHE A 53 7.23 -23.60 7.67
CA PHE A 53 8.26 -24.38 6.97
C PHE A 53 9.65 -23.72 6.96
N ILE A 54 9.72 -22.40 7.14
CA ILE A 54 10.98 -21.64 7.14
C ILE A 54 11.82 -21.97 8.36
N TYR A 55 11.21 -22.13 9.53
CA TYR A 55 11.93 -22.38 10.76
C TYR A 55 12.79 -23.66 10.72
N PRO A 56 12.26 -24.85 10.36
CA PRO A 56 13.09 -26.03 10.21
C PRO A 56 14.12 -25.90 9.07
N LYS A 57 13.85 -25.07 8.05
CA LYS A 57 14.84 -24.75 7.01
C LYS A 57 15.99 -23.92 7.57
N ILE A 58 15.72 -22.89 8.39
CA ILE A 58 16.76 -22.11 9.06
C ILE A 58 17.65 -23.02 9.91
N ILE A 59 17.06 -23.93 10.69
CA ILE A 59 17.84 -24.90 11.48
C ILE A 59 18.73 -25.75 10.58
N HIS A 60 18.16 -26.32 9.51
CA HIS A 60 18.90 -27.17 8.59
C HIS A 60 20.08 -26.44 7.91
N PHE A 61 19.83 -25.27 7.33
CA PHE A 61 20.86 -24.47 6.67
C PHE A 61 21.90 -23.90 7.66
N SER A 62 21.50 -23.59 8.89
CA SER A 62 22.44 -23.15 9.93
C SER A 62 23.42 -24.27 10.28
N LYS A 63 22.92 -25.51 10.46
CA LYS A 63 23.77 -26.68 10.71
C LYS A 63 24.70 -26.99 9.55
N GLU A 64 24.19 -26.93 8.33
CA GLU A 64 24.95 -27.30 7.12
C GLU A 64 26.05 -26.27 6.78
N TYR A 65 25.76 -24.97 6.89
CA TYR A 65 26.64 -23.91 6.39
C TYR A 65 27.29 -23.06 7.48
N LEU A 66 26.54 -22.67 8.51
CA LEU A 66 27.06 -21.78 9.57
C LEU A 66 27.90 -22.56 10.57
N GLU A 67 27.36 -23.63 11.15
CA GLU A 67 28.05 -24.42 12.18
C GLU A 67 29.29 -25.12 11.63
N THR A 68 29.26 -25.60 10.37
CA THR A 68 30.45 -26.18 9.71
C THR A 68 31.62 -25.20 9.61
N SER A 69 31.33 -23.90 9.56
CA SER A 69 32.33 -22.84 9.43
C SER A 69 32.73 -22.22 10.78
N LEU A 70 32.11 -22.66 11.88
CA LEU A 70 32.28 -22.08 13.21
C LEU A 70 32.85 -23.11 14.20
N PRO A 71 33.62 -22.69 15.22
CA PRO A 71 34.21 -23.61 16.20
C PRO A 71 33.23 -24.06 17.30
N PHE A 72 31.93 -23.77 17.16
CA PHE A 72 30.90 -24.03 18.16
C PHE A 72 29.58 -24.45 17.51
N SER A 73 28.78 -25.22 18.25
CA SER A 73 27.43 -25.65 17.85
C SER A 73 26.36 -24.68 18.34
N PHE A 74 25.29 -24.52 17.58
CA PHE A 74 24.16 -23.70 18.00
C PHE A 74 23.22 -24.48 18.91
N ASP A 75 22.64 -23.78 19.89
CA ASP A 75 21.54 -24.30 20.69
C ASP A 75 20.17 -23.83 20.19
N GLN A 76 19.12 -24.20 20.90
CA GLN A 76 17.75 -23.84 20.53
C GLN A 76 17.49 -22.32 20.56
N LEU A 77 18.16 -21.59 21.46
CA LEU A 77 18.02 -20.13 21.57
C LEU A 77 18.71 -19.43 20.40
N ASP A 78 19.80 -19.99 19.89
CA ASP A 78 20.46 -19.50 18.69
C ASP A 78 19.57 -19.65 17.45
N TYR A 79 18.92 -20.82 17.28
CA TYR A 79 17.97 -21.01 16.17
C TYR A 79 16.75 -20.09 16.28
N ASP A 80 16.23 -19.90 17.49
CA ASP A 80 15.15 -18.94 17.77
C ASP A 80 15.59 -17.51 17.43
N TYR A 81 16.81 -17.12 17.78
CA TYR A 81 17.34 -15.81 17.41
C TYR A 81 17.48 -15.65 15.90
N LEU A 82 18.03 -16.64 15.19
CA LEU A 82 18.15 -16.59 13.72
C LEU A 82 16.79 -16.50 13.03
N PHE A 83 15.78 -17.16 13.57
CA PHE A 83 14.41 -17.03 13.08
C PHE A 83 13.82 -15.64 13.36
N LEU A 84 14.10 -15.06 14.53
CA LEU A 84 13.73 -13.68 14.79
C LEU A 84 14.40 -12.72 13.80
N VAL A 85 15.70 -12.88 13.52
CA VAL A 85 16.41 -12.09 12.51
C VAL A 85 15.71 -12.23 11.15
N TYR A 86 15.33 -13.46 10.78
CA TYR A 86 14.56 -13.70 9.56
C TYR A 86 13.23 -12.93 9.53
N CYS A 87 12.54 -12.81 10.66
CA CYS A 87 11.27 -12.09 10.76
C CYS A 87 11.43 -10.56 10.62
N THR A 88 12.56 -9.96 11.01
CA THR A 88 12.72 -8.49 11.02
C THR A 88 12.85 -7.83 9.64
N ASN A 89 13.19 -8.60 8.60
CA ASN A 89 13.47 -8.08 7.27
C ASN A 89 12.74 -8.88 6.16
N THR A 90 12.52 -8.26 5.01
CA THR A 90 12.05 -8.87 3.76
C THR A 90 13.17 -9.68 3.12
N ASN A 91 13.44 -10.85 3.69
CA ASN A 91 14.51 -11.73 3.24
C ASN A 91 14.09 -12.60 2.05
N PHE A 92 14.97 -12.75 1.05
CA PHE A 92 14.78 -13.68 -0.08
C PHE A 92 15.02 -15.15 0.27
N PHE A 93 15.39 -15.45 1.52
CA PHE A 93 15.67 -16.82 1.96
C PHE A 93 14.45 -17.73 1.74
N CYS A 94 14.66 -18.83 1.02
CA CYS A 94 13.62 -19.74 0.56
C CYS A 94 12.46 -19.07 -0.22
N GLY A 95 12.71 -17.93 -0.88
CA GLY A 95 11.71 -17.18 -1.66
C GLY A 95 10.92 -18.04 -2.66
N HIS A 96 11.59 -19.00 -3.30
CA HIS A 96 11.02 -19.91 -4.29
C HIS A 96 10.07 -20.98 -3.71
N LEU A 97 10.10 -21.21 -2.40
CA LEU A 97 9.22 -22.17 -1.74
C LEU A 97 7.84 -21.57 -1.47
N TRP A 98 7.77 -20.24 -1.29
CA TRP A 98 6.53 -19.51 -0.99
C TRP A 98 5.52 -19.57 -2.13
N ASN A 99 4.54 -20.47 -1.99
CA ASN A 99 3.36 -20.50 -2.83
C ASN A 99 2.19 -19.71 -2.21
N GLU A 100 1.13 -19.47 -3.00
CA GLU A 100 -0.06 -18.72 -2.58
C GLU A 100 -0.72 -19.34 -1.33
N LYS A 101 -0.83 -20.67 -1.28
CA LYS A 101 -1.42 -21.39 -0.13
C LYS A 101 -0.61 -21.19 1.15
N GLU A 102 0.72 -21.15 1.06
CA GLU A 102 1.58 -20.89 2.22
C GLU A 102 1.45 -19.44 2.70
N ARG A 103 1.35 -18.48 1.77
CA ARG A 103 1.12 -17.07 2.11
C ARG A 103 -0.21 -16.88 2.82
N GLU A 104 -1.28 -17.48 2.30
CA GLU A 104 -2.60 -17.46 2.92
C GLU A 104 -2.57 -18.05 4.33
N LYS A 105 -1.92 -19.21 4.51
CA LYS A 105 -1.77 -19.85 5.82
C LYS A 105 -1.05 -18.95 6.82
N VAL A 106 0.05 -18.30 6.41
CA VAL A 106 0.79 -17.38 7.29
C VAL A 106 -0.06 -16.18 7.65
N CYS A 107 -0.73 -15.58 6.66
CA CYS A 107 -1.63 -14.44 6.88
C CYS A 107 -2.76 -14.79 7.85
N GLN A 108 -3.39 -15.96 7.69
CA GLN A 108 -4.41 -16.45 8.61
C GLN A 108 -3.86 -16.71 10.01
N LEU A 109 -2.67 -17.27 10.12
CA LEU A 109 -2.02 -17.52 11.41
C LEU A 109 -1.75 -16.21 12.14
N VAL A 110 -1.19 -15.20 11.44
CA VAL A 110 -0.99 -13.86 12.00
C VAL A 110 -2.34 -13.23 12.40
N ALA A 111 -3.35 -13.31 11.54
CA ALA A 111 -4.66 -12.72 11.81
C ALA A 111 -5.42 -13.36 13.00
N THR A 112 -5.06 -14.58 13.41
CA THR A 112 -5.84 -15.35 14.40
C THR A 112 -5.07 -15.73 15.67
N LYS A 113 -3.74 -15.81 15.60
CA LYS A 113 -2.88 -16.29 16.69
C LYS A 113 -1.88 -15.25 17.18
N THR A 114 -1.92 -14.03 16.65
CA THR A 114 -1.05 -12.94 17.10
C THR A 114 -1.88 -11.72 17.51
N ASP A 115 -1.23 -10.72 18.10
CA ASP A 115 -1.92 -9.53 18.61
C ASP A 115 -2.52 -8.66 17.51
N ILE A 116 -2.16 -8.93 16.25
CA ILE A 116 -2.84 -8.37 15.08
C ILE A 116 -4.33 -8.72 15.08
N ALA A 117 -4.72 -9.87 15.64
CA ALA A 117 -6.12 -10.25 15.77
C ALA A 117 -6.96 -9.17 16.48
N TYR A 118 -6.36 -8.44 17.43
CA TYR A 118 -7.01 -7.33 18.13
C TYR A 118 -7.03 -6.01 17.35
N LEU A 119 -6.14 -5.88 16.35
CA LEU A 119 -6.04 -4.72 15.48
C LEU A 119 -7.04 -4.76 14.32
N ILE A 120 -7.31 -5.96 13.79
CA ILE A 120 -8.22 -6.17 12.64
C ILE A 120 -9.62 -5.57 12.87
N PRO A 121 -10.28 -5.71 14.04
CA PRO A 121 -11.58 -5.10 14.28
C PRO A 121 -11.60 -3.57 14.12
N SER A 122 -10.53 -2.88 14.53
CA SER A 122 -10.41 -1.43 14.38
C SER A 122 -10.33 -1.03 12.91
N PHE A 123 -9.52 -1.73 12.11
CA PHE A 123 -9.48 -1.53 10.66
C PHE A 123 -10.77 -1.97 9.97
N LYS A 124 -11.48 -2.98 10.49
CA LYS A 124 -12.77 -3.41 9.95
C LYS A 124 -13.87 -2.37 10.16
N ALA A 125 -13.85 -1.67 11.30
CA ALA A 125 -14.76 -0.55 11.55
C ALA A 125 -14.51 0.61 10.58
N PHE A 126 -13.24 0.82 10.22
CA PHE A 126 -12.81 1.90 9.33
C PHE A 126 -12.95 1.57 7.82
N LEU A 127 -12.47 0.41 7.37
CA LEU A 127 -12.41 -0.01 5.97
C LEU A 127 -13.59 -0.86 5.52
N GLY A 128 -14.42 -1.33 6.46
CA GLY A 128 -15.45 -2.33 6.20
C GLY A 128 -14.92 -3.76 6.09
N SER A 129 -15.84 -4.72 6.02
CA SER A 129 -15.52 -6.15 6.09
C SER A 129 -14.83 -6.69 4.84
N ASN A 130 -15.11 -6.14 3.66
CA ASN A 130 -14.57 -6.65 2.40
C ASN A 130 -13.06 -6.41 2.32
N LEU A 131 -12.63 -5.16 2.54
CA LEU A 131 -11.21 -4.80 2.54
C LEU A 131 -10.43 -5.46 3.68
N SER A 132 -10.95 -5.43 4.91
CA SER A 132 -10.25 -5.95 6.10
C SER A 132 -10.11 -7.47 6.16
N THR A 133 -10.75 -8.21 5.25
CA THR A 133 -10.60 -9.67 5.12
C THR A 133 -9.85 -10.07 3.85
N SER A 134 -9.51 -9.10 3.00
CA SER A 134 -8.78 -9.34 1.75
C SER A 134 -7.35 -9.82 2.03
N LEU A 135 -6.84 -10.71 1.16
CA LEU A 135 -5.46 -11.19 1.28
C LEU A 135 -4.42 -10.05 1.27
N PRO A 136 -4.51 -9.02 0.41
CA PRO A 136 -3.54 -7.92 0.43
C PRO A 136 -3.57 -7.11 1.74
N PHE A 137 -4.73 -6.97 2.39
CA PHE A 137 -4.81 -6.36 3.72
C PHE A 137 -4.10 -7.22 4.77
N LEU A 138 -4.32 -8.54 4.76
CA LEU A 138 -3.64 -9.43 5.69
C LEU A 138 -2.12 -9.49 5.45
N GLU A 139 -1.67 -9.34 4.20
CA GLU A 139 -0.25 -9.21 3.87
C GLU A 139 0.36 -7.91 4.43
N ALA A 140 -0.37 -6.80 4.39
CA ALA A 140 0.01 -5.55 5.05
C ALA A 140 0.11 -5.72 6.58
N MET A 141 -0.87 -6.39 7.19
CA MET A 141 -0.85 -6.70 8.63
C MET A 141 0.31 -7.63 9.01
N MET A 142 0.65 -8.61 8.18
CA MET A 142 1.83 -9.44 8.37
C MET A 142 3.13 -8.62 8.35
N THR A 143 3.21 -7.64 7.45
CA THR A 143 4.36 -6.73 7.37
C THR A 143 4.51 -5.92 8.65
N LEU A 144 3.41 -5.35 9.16
CA LEU A 144 3.38 -4.65 10.43
C LEU A 144 3.77 -5.58 11.60
N PHE A 145 3.18 -6.77 11.68
CA PHE A 145 3.47 -7.75 12.72
C PHE A 145 4.97 -8.06 12.85
N ARG A 146 5.65 -8.26 11.72
CA ARG A 146 7.09 -8.51 11.68
C ARG A 146 7.90 -7.39 12.33
N LYS A 147 7.46 -6.14 12.18
CA LYS A 147 8.13 -4.98 12.76
C LYS A 147 7.84 -4.83 14.26
N CYS A 148 6.64 -5.19 14.71
CA CYS A 148 6.22 -5.09 16.12
C CYS A 148 6.54 -6.33 16.96
N LEU A 149 7.06 -7.40 16.35
CA LEU A 149 7.45 -8.61 17.08
C LEU A 149 8.53 -8.26 18.10
N PHE A 150 8.35 -8.65 19.37
CA PHE A 150 9.22 -8.29 20.51
C PHE A 150 9.44 -6.79 20.73
N ASN A 151 8.48 -5.95 20.33
CA ASN A 151 8.58 -4.49 20.46
C ASN A 151 9.79 -3.88 19.72
N LEU A 152 10.15 -4.46 18.56
CA LEU A 152 11.30 -4.04 17.76
C LEU A 152 11.01 -2.88 16.80
N GLN A 153 9.80 -2.32 16.80
CA GLN A 153 9.35 -1.33 15.82
C GLN A 153 10.22 -0.07 15.77
N SER A 154 10.83 0.32 16.89
CA SER A 154 11.73 1.47 16.98
C SER A 154 13.19 1.16 16.67
N LEU A 155 13.55 -0.13 16.54
CA LEU A 155 14.91 -0.61 16.32
C LEU A 155 15.16 -1.07 14.89
N ILE A 156 14.10 -1.46 14.18
CA ILE A 156 14.21 -1.91 12.80
C ILE A 156 14.35 -0.69 11.89
N PRO A 157 15.45 -0.58 11.12
CA PRO A 157 15.70 0.57 10.27
C PRO A 157 14.63 0.71 9.19
N GLU A 158 14.48 1.96 8.75
CA GLU A 158 13.59 2.30 7.66
C GLU A 158 14.34 2.15 6.32
N GLU A 159 14.49 0.90 5.86
CA GLU A 159 15.27 0.52 4.67
C GLU A 159 14.61 0.91 3.34
N ASP A 160 13.29 1.14 3.35
CA ASP A 160 12.59 1.53 2.14
C ASP A 160 12.93 3.00 1.78
N ASP A 161 13.45 3.23 0.57
CA ASP A 161 13.59 4.55 -0.04
C ASP A 161 12.22 5.08 -0.47
N LEU A 162 11.52 5.66 0.50
CA LEU A 162 10.10 6.00 0.41
C LEU A 162 9.80 7.45 0.06
N GLU A 163 10.68 8.13 -0.67
CA GLU A 163 10.41 9.51 -1.14
C GLU A 163 9.15 9.62 -2.03
N ALA A 164 8.54 8.49 -2.43
CA ALA A 164 7.44 8.42 -3.38
C ALA A 164 6.04 8.12 -2.80
N PHE A 165 5.84 8.05 -1.48
CA PHE A 165 4.49 7.81 -0.96
C PHE A 165 3.60 9.05 -1.06
N ARG A 166 2.50 8.91 -1.82
CA ARG A 166 1.48 9.96 -2.01
C ARG A 166 0.81 10.43 -0.71
N HIS A 167 0.88 9.62 0.34
CA HIS A 167 0.26 9.89 1.63
C HIS A 167 1.32 10.38 2.60
N SER A 168 1.54 11.70 2.59
CA SER A 168 2.37 12.37 3.59
C SER A 168 1.72 12.30 4.99
N PRO A 169 2.48 12.59 6.06
CA PRO A 169 1.97 12.66 7.43
C PRO A 169 0.79 13.61 7.63
N HIS A 170 0.47 14.45 6.64
CA HIS A 170 -0.64 15.40 6.66
C HIS A 170 -1.93 14.87 6.01
N SER A 171 -1.92 13.63 5.51
CA SER A 171 -3.12 13.05 4.92
C SER A 171 -4.05 12.53 6.00
N LEU A 172 -5.36 12.72 5.80
CA LEU A 172 -6.39 12.26 6.73
C LEU A 172 -6.27 10.74 7.02
N LEU A 173 -6.00 9.94 5.98
CA LEU A 173 -5.79 8.51 6.11
C LEU A 173 -4.58 8.17 7.00
N TYR A 174 -3.50 8.96 6.93
CA TYR A 174 -2.34 8.75 7.79
C TYR A 174 -2.70 8.96 9.26
N HIS A 175 -3.40 10.06 9.58
CA HIS A 175 -3.82 10.34 10.96
C HIS A 175 -4.76 9.27 11.53
N GLU A 176 -5.71 8.78 10.75
CA GLU A 176 -6.58 7.68 11.17
C GLU A 176 -5.80 6.37 11.39
N THR A 177 -4.89 6.05 10.47
CA THR A 177 -4.01 4.87 10.62
C THR A 177 -3.14 5.01 11.86
N GLU A 178 -2.56 6.19 12.09
CA GLU A 178 -1.76 6.51 13.27
C GLU A 178 -2.56 6.32 14.57
N ALA A 179 -3.78 6.86 14.63
CA ALA A 179 -4.64 6.75 15.80
C ALA A 179 -4.98 5.29 16.13
N ILE A 180 -5.33 4.50 15.11
CA ILE A 180 -5.60 3.07 15.25
C ILE A 180 -4.37 2.32 15.79
N ILE A 181 -3.18 2.57 15.21
CA ILE A 181 -1.94 1.90 15.62
C ILE A 181 -1.52 2.31 17.04
N LYS A 182 -1.51 3.62 17.35
CA LYS A 182 -1.14 4.11 18.68
C LYS A 182 -2.04 3.55 19.77
N LYS A 183 -3.35 3.52 19.54
CA LYS A 183 -4.30 2.92 20.48
C LYS A 183 -3.98 1.44 20.73
N TRP A 184 -3.77 0.67 19.67
CA TRP A 184 -3.41 -0.74 19.77
C TRP A 184 -2.09 -0.98 20.51
N MET A 185 -1.09 -0.14 20.29
CA MET A 185 0.20 -0.22 21.01
C MET A 185 0.06 0.12 22.51
N ILE A 186 -0.74 1.14 22.84
CA ILE A 186 -1.05 1.51 24.23
C ILE A 186 -1.77 0.37 24.96
N ASP A 187 -2.78 -0.24 24.31
CA ASP A 187 -3.55 -1.35 24.89
C ASP A 187 -2.68 -2.58 25.19
N ARG A 188 -1.53 -2.71 24.53
CA ARG A 188 -0.56 -3.79 24.70
C ARG A 188 0.60 -3.47 25.65
N ASP A 189 0.70 -2.24 26.15
CA ASP A 189 1.88 -1.74 26.89
C ASP A 189 3.19 -1.89 26.10
N ASP A 190 3.12 -1.68 24.77
CA ASP A 190 4.29 -1.75 23.89
C ASP A 190 5.26 -0.58 24.20
N ARG A 191 6.57 -0.86 24.17
CA ARG A 191 7.61 0.16 24.41
C ARG A 191 8.05 0.81 23.11
N GLY A 192 8.13 2.13 23.10
CA GLY A 192 8.62 2.92 21.96
C GLY A 192 7.56 3.12 20.88
N ASP A 193 7.84 4.04 19.96
CA ASP A 193 6.91 4.42 18.89
C ASP A 193 7.17 3.64 17.59
N ILE A 194 6.14 3.55 16.74
CA ILE A 194 6.31 3.10 15.36
C ILE A 194 7.05 4.18 14.56
N ALA A 195 8.09 3.78 13.83
CA ALA A 195 8.83 4.71 13.00
C ALA A 195 7.91 5.32 11.91
N PRO A 196 8.00 6.63 11.62
CA PRO A 196 7.11 7.30 10.68
C PRO A 196 7.06 6.64 9.30
N LYS A 197 8.17 6.12 8.77
CA LYS A 197 8.17 5.47 7.46
C LYS A 197 7.43 4.12 7.46
N HIS A 198 7.52 3.35 8.56
CA HIS A 198 6.76 2.10 8.70
C HIS A 198 5.25 2.37 8.70
N LEU A 199 4.83 3.46 9.36
CA LEU A 199 3.45 3.91 9.35
C LEU A 199 3.02 4.44 7.97
N SER A 200 3.89 5.18 7.27
CA SER A 200 3.64 5.64 5.90
C SER A 200 3.47 4.48 4.92
N LEU A 201 4.29 3.42 5.03
CA LEU A 201 4.17 2.21 4.23
C LEU A 201 2.79 1.55 4.44
N LEU A 202 2.40 1.34 5.69
CA LEU A 202 1.09 0.78 6.02
C LEU A 202 -0.05 1.63 5.46
N THR A 203 0.03 2.95 5.66
CA THR A 203 -0.94 3.92 5.14
C THR A 203 -1.06 3.83 3.62
N HIS A 204 0.06 3.68 2.92
CA HIS A 204 0.07 3.55 1.47
C HIS A 204 -0.55 2.23 0.99
N GLN A 205 -0.26 1.12 1.67
CA GLN A 205 -0.86 -0.18 1.37
C GLN A 205 -2.39 -0.13 1.56
N ILE A 206 -2.86 0.50 2.64
CA ILE A 206 -4.29 0.73 2.87
C ILE A 206 -4.89 1.63 1.79
N ALA A 207 -4.20 2.71 1.40
CA ALA A 207 -4.67 3.60 0.35
C ALA A 207 -4.89 2.85 -0.97
N TYR A 208 -3.96 1.97 -1.35
CA TYR A 208 -4.07 1.16 -2.56
C TYR A 208 -5.31 0.24 -2.54
N LEU A 209 -5.61 -0.34 -1.36
CA LEU A 209 -6.80 -1.17 -1.18
C LEU A 209 -8.08 -0.37 -1.35
N ILE A 210 -8.14 0.84 -0.77
CA ILE A 210 -9.28 1.76 -0.92
C ILE A 210 -9.44 2.15 -2.39
N GLU A 211 -8.35 2.54 -3.06
CA GLU A 211 -8.37 2.92 -4.48
C GLU A 211 -8.89 1.78 -5.39
N ALA A 212 -8.65 0.52 -5.02
CA ALA A 212 -9.12 -0.64 -5.77
C ALA A 212 -10.65 -0.85 -5.69
N GLU A 213 -11.31 -0.43 -4.61
CA GLU A 213 -12.77 -0.49 -4.48
C GLU A 213 -13.50 0.73 -5.04
N MET A 214 -12.77 1.83 -5.26
CA MET A 214 -13.36 3.05 -5.78
C MET A 214 -13.90 2.87 -7.21
N THR A 215 -15.08 3.43 -7.45
CA THR A 215 -15.68 3.41 -8.79
C THR A 215 -14.77 4.15 -9.79
N PRO A 216 -14.46 3.56 -10.95
CA PRO A 216 -13.61 4.19 -11.94
C PRO A 216 -14.21 5.49 -12.46
N LEU A 217 -13.37 6.46 -12.80
CA LEU A 217 -13.80 7.71 -13.41
C LEU A 217 -14.31 7.44 -14.82
N SER A 218 -15.59 7.71 -15.08
CA SER A 218 -16.17 7.64 -16.41
C SER A 218 -15.89 8.92 -17.20
N ILE A 219 -15.24 8.77 -18.36
CA ILE A 219 -14.98 9.83 -19.32
C ILE A 219 -15.80 9.55 -20.57
N ILE A 220 -16.62 10.52 -21.00
CA ILE A 220 -17.40 10.42 -22.24
C ILE A 220 -16.78 11.33 -23.30
N ILE A 221 -16.42 10.73 -24.43
CA ILE A 221 -15.94 11.43 -25.61
C ILE A 221 -17.14 11.64 -26.54
N CYS A 222 -17.48 12.89 -26.81
CA CYS A 222 -18.62 13.27 -27.64
C CYS A 222 -18.16 13.86 -28.97
N ALA A 223 -18.63 13.29 -30.08
CA ALA A 223 -18.40 13.82 -31.41
C ALA A 223 -19.53 13.39 -32.35
N THR A 224 -19.56 13.96 -33.55
CA THR A 224 -20.52 13.60 -34.61
C THR A 224 -19.96 12.52 -35.55
N ASN A 225 -18.64 12.34 -35.58
CA ASN A 225 -17.94 11.41 -36.47
C ASN A 225 -17.44 10.17 -35.70
N GLN A 226 -17.87 8.99 -36.14
CA GLN A 226 -17.52 7.72 -35.51
C GLN A 226 -16.01 7.40 -35.58
N ALA A 227 -15.36 7.71 -36.69
CA ALA A 227 -13.92 7.49 -36.83
C ALA A 227 -13.13 8.36 -35.85
N HIS A 228 -13.54 9.62 -35.66
CA HIS A 228 -12.91 10.52 -34.68
C HIS A 228 -13.05 9.99 -33.25
N LEU A 229 -14.22 9.42 -32.91
CA LEU A 229 -14.44 8.79 -31.60
C LEU A 229 -13.48 7.63 -31.35
N HIS A 230 -13.36 6.70 -32.30
CA HIS A 230 -12.47 5.54 -32.15
C HIS A 230 -10.99 5.94 -32.02
N VAL A 231 -10.53 6.88 -32.85
CA VAL A 231 -9.13 7.34 -32.78
C VAL A 231 -8.86 8.08 -31.46
N THR A 232 -9.77 8.95 -31.03
CA THR A 232 -9.63 9.69 -29.77
C THR A 232 -9.63 8.76 -28.56
N GLN A 233 -10.52 7.77 -28.55
CA GLN A 233 -10.58 6.76 -27.50
C GLN A 233 -9.27 5.96 -27.42
N SER A 234 -8.77 5.48 -28.57
CA SER A 234 -7.50 4.73 -28.62
C SER A 234 -6.31 5.58 -28.17
N TRP A 235 -6.28 6.86 -28.56
CA TRP A 235 -5.24 7.79 -28.15
C TRP A 235 -5.27 8.06 -26.64
N LEU A 236 -6.43 8.38 -26.07
CA LEU A 236 -6.57 8.60 -24.62
C LEU A 236 -6.22 7.36 -23.82
N GLN A 237 -6.61 6.16 -24.29
CA GLN A 237 -6.27 4.91 -23.61
C GLN A 237 -4.76 4.67 -23.53
N LYS A 238 -3.98 5.21 -24.47
CA LYS A 238 -2.50 5.15 -24.47
C LYS A 238 -1.87 6.30 -23.69
N ALA A 239 -2.46 7.49 -23.74
CA ALA A 239 -1.89 8.72 -23.18
C ALA A 239 -2.22 8.93 -21.70
N LEU A 240 -3.30 8.33 -21.21
CA LEU A 240 -3.71 8.43 -19.81
C LEU A 240 -2.99 7.40 -18.93
N PRO A 241 -2.70 7.74 -17.67
CA PRO A 241 -2.15 6.78 -16.71
C PRO A 241 -3.11 5.60 -16.54
N LYS A 242 -2.59 4.45 -16.09
CA LYS A 242 -3.37 3.23 -15.75
C LYS A 242 -4.24 3.40 -14.50
N ALA A 243 -4.81 4.58 -14.29
CA ALA A 243 -5.82 4.82 -13.28
C ALA A 243 -7.11 4.05 -13.65
N PRO A 244 -7.97 3.75 -12.68
CA PRO A 244 -9.30 3.18 -12.93
C PRO A 244 -10.15 4.21 -13.67
N ILE A 245 -10.02 4.26 -15.00
CA ILE A 245 -10.73 5.16 -15.91
C ILE A 245 -11.53 4.29 -16.89
N GLN A 246 -12.81 4.62 -17.05
CA GLN A 246 -13.66 4.02 -18.08
C GLN A 246 -13.91 5.04 -19.18
N LEU A 247 -13.46 4.72 -20.40
CA LEU A 247 -13.68 5.55 -21.57
C LEU A 247 -14.95 5.09 -22.30
N HIS A 248 -15.87 6.01 -22.52
CA HIS A 248 -17.05 5.83 -23.33
C HIS A 248 -17.03 6.79 -24.52
N THR A 249 -17.67 6.39 -25.61
CA THR A 249 -17.87 7.24 -26.79
C THR A 249 -19.36 7.44 -27.01
N LEU A 250 -19.73 8.67 -27.36
CA LEU A 250 -21.10 9.05 -27.67
C LEU A 250 -21.13 9.77 -29.02
N ASN A 251 -21.81 9.16 -29.98
CA ASN A 251 -22.06 9.80 -31.27
C ASN A 251 -23.33 10.66 -31.17
N LEU A 252 -23.15 11.98 -31.18
CA LEU A 252 -24.23 12.95 -30.97
C LEU A 252 -25.33 12.93 -32.04
N ILE A 253 -25.09 12.30 -33.20
CA ILE A 253 -26.08 12.18 -34.27
C ILE A 253 -26.77 10.82 -34.23
N ARG A 254 -26.03 9.75 -33.91
CA ARG A 254 -26.48 8.36 -34.07
C ARG A 254 -27.04 7.74 -32.80
N GLN A 255 -26.76 8.30 -31.65
CA GLN A 255 -27.10 7.71 -30.36
C GLN A 255 -27.90 8.70 -29.52
N GLU A 256 -28.98 8.20 -28.93
CA GLU A 256 -29.71 8.94 -27.90
C GLU A 256 -28.90 8.94 -26.60
N MET A 257 -29.07 10.01 -25.82
CA MET A 257 -28.40 10.16 -24.54
C MET A 257 -29.10 9.26 -23.51
N THR A 258 -28.42 8.21 -23.06
CA THR A 258 -28.99 7.26 -22.12
C THR A 258 -28.87 7.74 -20.66
N PRO A 259 -29.85 7.44 -19.80
CA PRO A 259 -29.82 7.80 -18.37
C PRO A 259 -28.63 7.22 -17.60
N CYS A 260 -28.02 6.14 -18.09
CA CYS A 260 -26.85 5.54 -17.43
C CYS A 260 -25.62 6.47 -17.45
N HIS A 261 -25.52 7.36 -18.44
CA HIS A 261 -24.48 8.38 -18.49
C HIS A 261 -24.74 9.52 -17.48
N GLN A 262 -25.93 9.64 -16.89
CA GLN A 262 -26.26 10.76 -16.00
C GLN A 262 -26.01 10.45 -14.51
N LYS A 263 -25.67 9.21 -14.16
CA LYS A 263 -25.69 8.73 -12.76
C LYS A 263 -24.43 8.99 -11.93
N ASN A 264 -23.27 9.19 -12.57
CA ASN A 264 -21.99 9.42 -11.89
C ASN A 264 -21.38 10.75 -12.36
N PRO A 265 -20.53 11.41 -11.56
CA PRO A 265 -19.77 12.56 -12.04
C PRO A 265 -18.93 12.12 -13.24
N LEU A 266 -19.12 12.81 -14.36
CA LEU A 266 -18.48 12.49 -15.64
C LEU A 266 -17.49 13.56 -16.01
N LEU A 267 -16.41 13.15 -16.66
CA LEU A 267 -15.63 14.06 -17.50
C LEU A 267 -16.14 13.96 -18.94
N ILE A 268 -16.75 15.03 -19.45
CA ILE A 268 -17.30 15.08 -20.81
C ILE A 268 -16.35 15.86 -21.71
N LEU A 269 -15.80 15.20 -22.71
CA LEU A 269 -14.88 15.77 -23.70
C LEU A 269 -15.64 16.01 -25.01
N ALA A 270 -15.70 17.25 -25.47
CA ALA A 270 -16.34 17.57 -26.74
C ALA A 270 -15.73 18.83 -27.39
N ASP A 271 -15.94 18.96 -28.69
CA ASP A 271 -15.69 20.22 -29.40
C ASP A 271 -16.51 21.35 -28.77
N GLN A 272 -15.92 22.55 -28.69
CA GLN A 272 -16.52 23.74 -28.10
C GLN A 272 -17.94 24.00 -28.63
N LYS A 273 -18.18 23.72 -29.92
CA LYS A 273 -19.49 23.91 -30.56
C LYS A 273 -20.58 22.99 -30.01
N HIS A 274 -20.22 21.85 -29.43
CA HIS A 274 -21.17 20.85 -28.90
C HIS A 274 -21.41 21.02 -27.39
N LEU A 275 -20.56 21.76 -26.67
CA LEU A 275 -20.68 21.95 -25.23
C LEU A 275 -21.99 22.61 -24.79
N PRO A 276 -22.56 23.63 -25.47
CA PRO A 276 -23.83 24.23 -25.06
C PRO A 276 -24.98 23.20 -25.03
N TYR A 277 -25.07 22.37 -26.07
CA TYR A 277 -26.04 21.29 -26.14
C TYR A 277 -25.84 20.26 -25.03
N LEU A 278 -24.59 19.80 -24.84
CA LEU A 278 -24.26 18.83 -23.81
C LEU A 278 -24.55 19.34 -22.40
N LYS A 279 -24.29 20.62 -22.11
CA LYS A 279 -24.61 21.23 -20.81
C LYS A 279 -26.13 21.32 -20.56
N ALA A 280 -26.92 21.55 -21.60
CA ALA A 280 -28.38 21.52 -21.48
C ALA A 280 -28.90 20.11 -21.18
N CYS A 281 -28.30 19.09 -21.80
CA CYS A 281 -28.71 17.69 -21.61
C CYS A 281 -28.17 17.05 -20.32
N TYR A 282 -27.02 17.50 -19.83
CA TYR A 282 -26.39 17.08 -18.57
C TYR A 282 -26.45 18.22 -17.55
N SER A 283 -27.67 18.62 -17.18
CA SER A 283 -27.92 19.75 -16.27
C SER A 283 -27.56 19.49 -14.79
N SER A 284 -27.14 18.25 -14.45
CA SER A 284 -26.68 17.91 -13.11
C SER A 284 -25.36 18.63 -12.80
N LYS A 285 -25.22 19.15 -11.57
CA LYS A 285 -24.08 19.98 -11.13
C LYS A 285 -22.76 19.21 -10.98
N GLU A 286 -22.76 17.90 -11.17
CA GLU A 286 -21.60 17.06 -10.85
C GLU A 286 -20.71 16.74 -12.07
N HIS A 287 -21.18 17.00 -13.30
CA HIS A 287 -20.39 16.74 -14.50
C HIS A 287 -19.41 17.88 -14.81
N ARG A 288 -18.20 17.52 -15.26
CA ARG A 288 -17.18 18.47 -15.71
C ARG A 288 -17.05 18.39 -17.23
N PHE A 289 -17.20 19.54 -17.89
CA PHE A 289 -17.12 19.65 -19.33
C PHE A 289 -15.77 20.23 -19.73
N LEU A 290 -15.05 19.55 -20.62
CA LEU A 290 -13.81 20.06 -21.20
C LEU A 290 -13.96 20.19 -22.72
N THR A 291 -13.47 21.32 -23.22
CA THR A 291 -13.27 21.51 -24.66
C THR A 291 -12.16 20.58 -25.14
N PHE A 292 -12.37 19.94 -26.27
CA PHE A 292 -11.39 19.11 -26.94
C PHE A 292 -11.50 19.29 -28.46
N SER A 293 -10.36 19.52 -29.12
CA SER A 293 -10.25 19.47 -30.58
C SER A 293 -9.35 18.31 -30.98
N PHE A 294 -9.85 17.46 -31.88
CA PHE A 294 -9.11 16.33 -32.42
C PHE A 294 -7.80 16.77 -33.11
N GLU A 295 -7.85 17.89 -33.83
CA GLU A 295 -6.71 18.45 -34.56
C GLU A 295 -5.61 18.96 -33.63
N HIS A 296 -5.98 19.37 -32.41
CA HIS A 296 -5.07 19.96 -31.42
C HIS A 296 -4.95 19.09 -30.17
N ARG A 297 -5.05 17.76 -30.32
CA ARG A 297 -5.12 16.80 -29.20
C ARG A 297 -4.00 16.95 -28.17
N ASP A 298 -2.77 17.21 -28.62
CA ASP A 298 -1.59 17.31 -27.74
C ASP A 298 -1.63 18.58 -26.89
N TYR A 299 -2.26 19.65 -27.39
CA TYR A 299 -2.53 20.87 -26.62
C TYR A 299 -3.53 20.62 -25.49
N TYR A 300 -4.56 19.80 -25.73
CA TYR A 300 -5.61 19.53 -24.74
C TYR A 300 -5.23 18.45 -23.71
N LEU A 301 -4.23 17.60 -23.99
CA LEU A 301 -3.85 16.49 -23.12
C LEU A 301 -3.50 16.92 -21.68
N PRO A 302 -2.67 17.95 -21.43
CA PRO A 302 -2.34 18.37 -20.06
C PRO A 302 -3.57 18.81 -19.26
N PHE A 303 -4.54 19.47 -19.91
CA PHE A 303 -5.78 19.90 -19.27
C PHE A 303 -6.67 18.72 -18.90
N ILE A 304 -6.74 17.71 -19.78
CA ILE A 304 -7.47 16.46 -19.50
C ILE A 304 -6.81 15.73 -18.32
N GLN A 305 -5.48 15.58 -18.34
CA GLN A 305 -4.74 14.93 -17.25
C GLN A 305 -4.91 15.67 -15.92
N SER A 306 -4.84 17.00 -15.91
CA SER A 306 -5.06 17.82 -14.71
C SER A 306 -6.47 17.66 -14.15
N ALA A 307 -7.49 17.69 -15.01
CA ALA A 307 -8.88 17.50 -14.58
C ALA A 307 -9.13 16.10 -14.00
N ILE A 308 -8.51 15.06 -14.58
CA ILE A 308 -8.57 13.69 -14.06
C ILE A 308 -7.91 13.63 -12.68
N GLN A 309 -6.71 14.19 -12.53
CA GLN A 309 -5.99 14.21 -11.25
C GLN A 309 -6.77 14.93 -10.16
N GLU A 310 -7.36 16.09 -10.48
CA GLU A 310 -8.19 16.86 -9.54
C GLU A 310 -9.44 16.07 -9.13
N HIS A 311 -10.11 15.43 -10.10
CA HIS A 311 -11.27 14.61 -9.82
C HIS A 311 -10.93 13.40 -8.95
N VAL A 312 -9.88 12.65 -9.30
CA VAL A 312 -9.41 11.50 -8.51
C VAL A 312 -9.06 11.92 -7.09
N LYS A 313 -8.31 13.03 -6.92
CA LYS A 313 -7.94 13.54 -5.60
C LYS A 313 -9.16 13.94 -4.76
N LYS A 314 -10.14 14.62 -5.36
CA LYS A 314 -11.37 15.04 -4.66
C LYS A 314 -12.27 13.85 -4.32
N HIS A 315 -12.46 12.94 -5.27
CA HIS A 315 -13.26 11.74 -5.08
C HIS A 315 -12.64 10.85 -3.99
N TYR A 316 -11.32 10.65 -4.02
CA TYR A 316 -10.57 9.95 -2.98
C TYR A 316 -10.75 10.62 -1.61
N ALA A 317 -10.50 11.93 -1.50
CA ALA A 317 -10.65 12.65 -0.24
C ALA A 317 -12.08 12.56 0.33
N ASN A 318 -13.11 12.65 -0.52
CA ASN A 318 -14.50 12.50 -0.12
C ASN A 318 -14.81 11.08 0.35
N HIS A 319 -14.27 10.07 -0.34
CA HIS A 319 -14.46 8.67 0.03
C HIS A 319 -13.81 8.37 1.39
N ILE A 320 -12.58 8.83 1.65
CA ILE A 320 -11.95 8.71 2.97
C ILE A 320 -12.79 9.38 4.06
N LYS A 321 -13.33 10.57 3.81
CA LYS A 321 -14.23 11.25 4.78
C LYS A 321 -15.50 10.48 5.09
N GLN A 322 -16.04 9.73 4.12
CA GLN A 322 -17.22 8.89 4.33
C GLN A 322 -16.92 7.62 5.15
N LEU A 323 -15.67 7.13 5.09
CA LEU A 323 -15.21 5.98 5.86
C LEU A 323 -14.96 6.33 7.33
N ILE A 324 -14.73 7.60 7.65
CA ILE A 324 -14.49 8.07 9.03
C ILE A 324 -15.84 8.36 9.68
N PRO A 325 -16.22 7.67 10.77
CA PRO A 325 -17.46 7.94 11.48
C PRO A 325 -17.49 9.38 12.02
N SER A 326 -18.63 10.05 11.92
CA SER A 326 -18.88 11.42 12.41
C SER A 326 -18.48 11.64 13.88
N ASP A 327 -18.46 10.56 14.67
CA ASP A 327 -18.20 10.57 16.11
C ASP A 327 -16.70 10.52 16.46
N TYR A 328 -15.81 10.37 15.47
CA TYR A 328 -14.35 10.51 15.62
C TYR A 328 -13.91 11.89 15.11
N THR A 329 -14.33 12.94 15.82
CA THR A 329 -13.68 14.26 15.71
C THR A 329 -12.62 14.36 16.79
N ALA A 330 -11.41 13.89 16.49
CA ALA A 330 -10.22 14.19 17.27
C ALA A 330 -9.08 14.57 16.33
N LEU A 331 -9.10 15.84 15.94
CA LEU A 331 -7.97 16.77 15.76
C LEU A 331 -8.27 17.70 14.59
N GLU A 332 -8.54 18.95 14.95
CA GLU A 332 -8.54 20.07 14.03
C GLU A 332 -7.27 20.01 13.19
N LEU A 333 -7.43 19.85 11.88
CA LEU A 333 -6.36 20.10 10.92
C LEU A 333 -5.82 21.52 11.20
N PRO A 334 -4.51 21.71 11.45
CA PRO A 334 -3.97 23.05 11.54
C PRO A 334 -4.19 23.73 10.19
N THR A 335 -5.04 24.75 10.18
CA THR A 335 -5.16 25.66 9.07
C THR A 335 -3.81 26.35 8.89
N HIS A 336 -3.08 26.01 7.83
CA HIS A 336 -1.92 26.79 7.42
C HIS A 336 -2.38 28.18 6.95
N ASN A 337 -2.48 29.09 7.91
CA ASN A 337 -2.11 30.48 7.78
C ASN A 337 -1.07 30.75 8.86
N ASP A 338 -0.07 31.56 8.53
CA ASP A 338 1.07 31.97 9.36
C ASP A 338 2.33 31.11 9.26
N VAL A 339 2.91 31.09 8.05
CA VAL A 339 4.36 31.24 7.95
C VAL A 339 4.62 32.69 7.52
N ILE A 340 4.72 33.57 8.51
CA ILE A 340 5.40 34.85 8.34
C ILE A 340 6.88 34.52 8.20
N LEU A 341 7.41 34.74 7.00
CA LEU A 341 8.82 34.94 6.74
C LEU A 341 9.32 36.04 7.67
N ASP A 342 10.09 35.69 8.70
CA ASP A 342 10.97 36.67 9.33
C ASP A 342 12.40 36.42 8.88
N LYS A 343 12.84 37.34 8.03
CA LYS A 343 14.23 37.54 7.64
C LYS A 343 14.99 38.02 8.88
N ARG A 344 16.13 37.40 9.18
CA ARG A 344 17.36 38.11 9.57
C ARG A 344 18.57 37.21 9.40
#